data_AF-A0A318ILC6-F1
#
_entry.id   AF-A0A318ILC6-F1
#
_cell.length_a   1.000
_cell.length_b   1.000
_cell.length_c   1.000
_cell.angle_alpha   90.00
_cell.angle_beta   90.00
_cell.angle_gamma   90.00
#
_symmetry.space_group_name_H-M   'P 1'
#
loop_
_entity.id
_entity.type
_entity.pdbx_description
1 polymer ?
#
loop_
_entity_poly.entity_id
_entity_poly.type
_entity_poly.pdbx_seq_one_letter_code
_entity_poly.pdbx_strand_id
1 'polypeptide(L)'
;MKRRIGAGTYLLSMSVAIIIWSVAVTLICEKLVVPGYISPPMFKLSVSILGLVFAAFFYPMSAARLRDLNVPAWSVKVLSFPLIAVIILPLLCFLSGPRWGNDYGPQSTPSGFFKITAAFVAFGIASCALYSALTTLHGTLYILLSQGIR
;
A
#
# COMPACT_ATOMS: atom_id res chain seq x y z
N MET A 1 14.49 4.55 21.35
CA MET A 1 14.60 5.72 20.43
C MET A 1 13.67 5.53 19.24
N LYS A 2 12.73 6.47 18.98
CA LYS A 2 11.93 6.46 17.74
C LYS A 2 12.84 6.90 16.59
N ARG A 3 13.07 6.03 15.59
CA ARG A 3 13.90 6.33 14.41
C ARG A 3 13.01 6.38 13.18
N ARG A 4 13.10 7.44 12.38
CA ARG A 4 12.30 7.59 11.15
C ARG A 4 12.73 6.55 10.11
N ILE A 5 11.78 5.86 9.48
CA ILE A 5 12.05 4.91 8.38
C ILE A 5 12.42 5.67 7.12
N GLY A 6 13.61 5.50 6.55
CA GLY A 6 14.04 6.19 5.31
C GLY A 6 13.15 5.95 4.09
N ALA A 7 13.10 6.91 3.15
CA ALA A 7 12.25 6.86 1.96
C ALA A 7 12.44 5.59 1.11
N GLY A 8 13.69 5.14 0.89
CA GLY A 8 13.95 3.90 0.17
C GLY A 8 13.45 2.66 0.90
N THR A 9 13.59 2.59 2.24
CA THR A 9 13.03 1.48 3.03
C THR A 9 11.52 1.49 2.97
N TYR A 10 10.90 2.67 3.11
CA TYR A 10 9.45 2.83 3.09
C TYR A 10 8.87 2.43 1.73
N LEU A 11 9.45 2.90 0.62
CA LEU A 11 9.00 2.53 -0.71
C LEU A 11 9.14 1.02 -0.96
N LEU A 12 10.26 0.43 -0.55
CA LEU A 12 10.51 -0.99 -0.72
C LEU A 12 9.54 -1.84 0.12
N SER A 13 9.33 -1.49 1.39
CA SER A 13 8.40 -2.24 2.26
C SER A 13 6.96 -2.12 1.79
N MET A 14 6.52 -0.93 1.37
CA MET A 14 5.20 -0.72 0.77
C MET A 14 5.04 -1.55 -0.50
N SER A 15 6.02 -1.48 -1.41
CA SER A 15 5.96 -2.20 -2.68
C SER A 15 5.85 -3.71 -2.47
N VAL A 16 6.66 -4.29 -1.59
CA VAL A 16 6.59 -5.71 -1.25
C VAL A 16 5.23 -6.07 -0.64
N ALA A 17 4.71 -5.26 0.28
CA ALA A 17 3.42 -5.53 0.89
C ALA A 17 2.27 -5.45 -0.13
N ILE A 18 2.32 -4.53 -1.09
CA ILE A 18 1.34 -4.45 -2.19
C ILE A 18 1.42 -5.67 -3.09
N ILE A 19 2.62 -6.16 -3.40
CA ILE A 19 2.79 -7.40 -4.18
C ILE A 19 2.13 -8.57 -3.44
N ILE A 20 2.42 -8.74 -2.15
CA ILE A 20 1.82 -9.81 -1.33
C ILE A 20 0.30 -9.67 -1.30
N TRP A 21 -0.22 -8.47 -1.07
CA TRP A 21 -1.66 -8.20 -1.07
C TRP A 21 -2.29 -8.54 -2.42
N SER A 22 -1.66 -8.15 -3.53
CA SER A 22 -2.13 -8.38 -4.89
C SER A 22 -2.20 -9.87 -5.23
N VAL A 23 -1.16 -10.62 -4.86
CA VAL A 23 -1.13 -12.08 -5.01
C VAL A 23 -2.23 -12.73 -4.17
N ALA A 24 -2.38 -12.32 -2.90
CA ALA A 24 -3.40 -12.86 -2.01
C ALA A 24 -4.82 -12.63 -2.56
N VAL A 25 -5.12 -11.41 -3.01
CA VAL A 25 -6.44 -11.08 -3.61
C VAL A 25 -6.69 -11.90 -4.87
N THR A 26 -5.70 -12.04 -5.74
CA THR A 26 -5.81 -12.84 -6.97
C THR A 26 -6.10 -14.30 -6.64
N LEU A 27 -5.37 -14.89 -5.69
CA LEU A 27 -5.59 -16.26 -5.23
C LEU A 27 -6.96 -16.45 -4.60
N ILE A 28 -7.43 -15.50 -3.77
CA ILE A 28 -8.77 -15.56 -3.20
C ILE A 28 -9.82 -15.55 -4.32
N CYS A 29 -9.67 -14.68 -5.32
CA CYS A 29 -10.60 -14.61 -6.44
C CYS A 29 -10.60 -15.92 -7.25
N GLU A 30 -9.45 -16.36 -7.73
CA GLU A 30 -9.35 -17.49 -8.67
C GLU A 30 -9.51 -18.87 -8.02
N LYS A 31 -9.03 -19.05 -6.78
CA LYS A 31 -8.98 -20.37 -6.14
C LYS A 31 -10.08 -20.58 -5.12
N LEU A 32 -10.68 -19.52 -4.58
CA LEU A 32 -11.69 -19.65 -3.53
C LEU A 32 -13.07 -19.15 -3.98
N VAL A 33 -13.14 -18.00 -4.65
CA VAL A 33 -14.42 -17.42 -5.07
C VAL A 33 -14.94 -18.07 -6.35
N VAL A 34 -14.14 -18.12 -7.41
CA VAL A 34 -14.55 -18.70 -8.71
C VAL A 34 -15.02 -20.16 -8.57
N PRO A 35 -14.36 -21.03 -7.78
CA PRO A 35 -14.83 -22.40 -7.56
C PRO A 35 -16.00 -22.52 -6.57
N GLY A 36 -16.45 -21.42 -5.95
CA GLY A 36 -17.58 -21.39 -5.03
C GLY A 36 -17.28 -21.82 -3.59
N TYR A 37 -16.01 -21.88 -3.16
CA TYR A 37 -15.64 -22.20 -1.78
C TYR A 37 -15.95 -21.06 -0.79
N ILE A 38 -16.01 -19.82 -1.26
CA ILE A 38 -16.27 -18.62 -0.43
C ILE A 38 -17.51 -17.90 -0.95
N SER A 39 -18.41 -17.55 -0.04
CA SER A 39 -19.60 -16.76 -0.35
C SER A 39 -19.28 -15.28 -0.61
N PRO A 40 -20.11 -14.54 -1.39
CA PRO A 40 -19.86 -13.13 -1.67
C PRO A 40 -19.68 -12.22 -0.43
N PRO A 41 -20.43 -12.41 0.68
CA PRO A 41 -20.21 -11.63 1.91
C PRO A 41 -18.85 -11.93 2.56
N MET A 42 -18.46 -13.20 2.61
CA MET A 42 -17.15 -13.61 3.15
C MET A 42 -16.01 -13.07 2.30
N PHE A 43 -16.14 -13.08 0.97
CA PHE A 43 -15.16 -12.48 0.06
C PHE A 43 -14.94 -10.99 0.35
N LYS A 44 -16.03 -10.21 0.44
CA LYS A 44 -15.95 -8.77 0.77
C LYS A 44 -15.31 -8.54 2.14
N LEU A 45 -15.63 -9.37 3.12
CA LEU A 45 -15.02 -9.30 4.45
C LEU A 45 -13.52 -9.58 4.40
N SER A 46 -13.09 -10.64 3.69
CA SER A 46 -11.67 -11.00 3.55
C SER A 46 -10.85 -9.88 2.91
N VAL A 47 -11.35 -9.29 1.81
CA VAL A 47 -10.68 -8.16 1.15
C VAL A 47 -10.61 -6.94 2.07
N SER A 48 -11.69 -6.67 2.83
CA SER A 48 -11.74 -5.55 3.78
C SER A 48 -10.75 -5.73 4.93
N ILE A 49 -10.66 -6.93 5.50
CA ILE A 49 -9.69 -7.26 6.56
C ILE A 49 -8.26 -7.09 6.05
N LEU A 50 -7.95 -7.59 4.85
CA LEU A 50 -6.64 -7.43 4.23
C LEU A 50 -6.28 -5.95 4.05
N GLY A 51 -7.24 -5.13 3.59
CA GLY A 51 -7.06 -3.68 3.47
C GLY A 51 -6.86 -2.99 4.83
N LEU A 52 -7.61 -3.39 5.86
CA LEU A 52 -7.49 -2.84 7.21
C LEU A 52 -6.14 -3.17 7.85
N VAL A 53 -5.68 -4.42 7.74
CA VAL A 53 -4.36 -4.84 8.24
C VAL A 53 -3.25 -4.06 7.56
N PHE A 54 -3.34 -3.90 6.24
CA PHE A 54 -2.41 -3.09 5.46
C PHE A 54 -2.40 -1.63 5.94
N ALA A 55 -3.58 -1.00 6.07
CA ALA A 55 -3.71 0.37 6.54
C ALA A 55 -3.13 0.53 7.96
N ALA A 56 -3.46 -0.36 8.90
CA ALA A 56 -2.99 -0.30 10.29
C ALA A 56 -1.46 -0.39 10.38
N PHE A 57 -0.84 -1.28 9.60
CA PHE A 57 0.61 -1.47 9.61
C PHE A 57 1.36 -0.26 9.05
N PHE A 58 0.85 0.33 7.98
CA PHE A 58 1.54 1.41 7.26
C PHE A 58 1.14 2.83 7.67
N TYR A 59 0.00 3.02 8.33
CA TYR A 59 -0.45 4.32 8.84
C TYR A 59 0.63 5.11 9.60
N PRO A 60 1.34 4.54 10.60
CA PRO A 60 2.36 5.31 11.34
C PRO A 60 3.55 5.70 10.45
N MET A 61 3.90 4.87 9.47
CA MET A 61 4.99 5.13 8.54
C MET A 61 4.62 6.23 7.54
N SER A 62 3.41 6.14 6.97
CA SER A 62 2.84 7.14 6.05
C SER A 62 2.68 8.49 6.74
N ALA A 63 2.24 8.50 8.01
CA ALA A 63 2.07 9.73 8.78
C ALA A 63 3.40 10.46 9.02
N ALA A 64 4.44 9.72 9.43
CA ALA A 64 5.78 10.28 9.59
C ALA A 64 6.35 10.85 8.28
N ARG A 65 6.03 10.19 7.15
CA ARG A 65 6.49 10.57 5.80
C ARG A 65 5.75 11.80 5.25
N LEU A 66 4.44 11.89 5.44
CA LEU A 66 3.66 13.10 5.11
C LEU A 66 4.16 14.32 5.89
N ARG A 67 4.56 14.14 7.16
CA ARG A 67 5.16 15.22 7.96
C ARG A 67 6.55 15.63 7.46
N ASP A 68 7.33 14.71 6.90
CA ASP A 68 8.58 15.05 6.19
C ASP A 68 8.33 15.89 4.92
N LEU A 69 7.12 15.85 4.36
CA LEU A 69 6.68 16.67 3.21
C LEU A 69 6.03 18.00 3.62
N ASN A 70 6.16 18.41 4.89
CA ASN A 70 5.50 19.59 5.46
C ASN A 70 3.96 19.57 5.31
N VAL A 71 3.35 18.39 5.20
CA VAL A 71 1.89 18.27 5.14
C VAL A 71 1.30 18.64 6.53
N PRO A 72 0.22 19.44 6.57
CA PRO A 72 -0.44 19.80 7.81
C PRO A 72 -0.86 18.58 8.64
N ALA A 73 -0.61 18.61 9.95
CA ALA A 73 -0.86 17.44 10.82
C ALA A 73 -2.33 16.95 10.80
N TRP A 74 -3.29 17.83 10.52
CA TRP A 74 -4.70 17.46 10.38
C TRP A 74 -4.96 16.65 9.10
N SER A 75 -4.32 17.00 7.98
CA SER A 75 -4.50 16.33 6.69
C SER A 75 -3.70 15.04 6.59
N VAL A 76 -2.66 14.87 7.41
CA VAL A 76 -1.91 13.61 7.54
C VAL A 76 -2.82 12.42 7.90
N LYS A 77 -3.86 12.63 8.71
CA LYS A 77 -4.81 11.58 9.11
C LYS A 77 -5.74 11.16 7.98
N VAL A 78 -5.99 12.06 7.04
CA VAL A 78 -6.91 11.86 5.90
C VAL A 78 -6.14 11.33 4.69
N LEU A 79 -4.94 11.88 4.42
CA LEU A 79 -4.11 11.54 3.27
C LEU A 79 -3.28 10.27 3.46
N SER A 80 -3.14 9.77 4.68
CA SER A 80 -2.50 8.47 4.96
C SER A 80 -3.35 7.27 4.55
N PHE A 81 -4.58 7.51 4.07
CA PHE A 81 -5.41 6.46 3.47
C PHE A 81 -4.68 5.82 2.27
N PRO A 82 -4.73 4.48 2.16
CA PRO A 82 -3.72 3.70 1.46
C PRO A 82 -3.55 4.07 -0.02
N LEU A 83 -4.58 4.43 -0.77
CA LEU A 83 -4.43 4.64 -2.23
C LEU A 83 -3.57 5.86 -2.61
N ILE A 84 -3.74 7.00 -1.95
CA ILE A 84 -2.94 8.21 -2.23
C ILE A 84 -1.54 8.07 -1.61
N ALA A 85 -1.47 7.47 -0.42
CA ALA A 85 -0.22 7.22 0.29
C ALA A 85 0.67 6.16 -0.37
N VAL A 86 0.08 5.21 -1.10
CA VAL A 86 0.81 4.11 -1.76
C VAL A 86 1.47 4.56 -3.07
N ILE A 87 0.82 5.43 -3.84
CA ILE A 87 1.30 5.78 -5.18
C ILE A 87 2.06 7.10 -5.15
N ILE A 88 1.50 8.14 -4.53
CA ILE A 88 2.02 9.51 -4.63
C ILE A 88 3.08 9.76 -3.56
N LEU A 89 2.90 9.23 -2.35
CA LEU A 89 3.82 9.50 -1.23
C LEU A 89 5.25 9.01 -1.47
N PRO A 90 5.50 7.82 -2.03
CA PRO A 90 6.86 7.37 -2.25
C PRO A 90 7.58 8.22 -3.30
N LEU A 91 6.88 8.64 -4.36
CA LEU A 91 7.38 9.57 -5.37
C LEU A 91 7.70 10.94 -4.75
N LEU A 92 6.79 11.50 -3.95
CA LEU A 92 7.02 12.78 -3.26
C LEU A 92 8.14 12.69 -2.22
N CYS A 93 8.30 11.55 -1.54
CA CYS A 93 9.38 11.33 -0.57
C CYS A 93 10.77 11.24 -1.22
N PHE A 94 10.84 10.91 -2.52
CA PHE A 94 12.07 10.95 -3.31
C PHE A 94 12.40 12.36 -3.80
N LEU A 95 11.38 13.17 -4.09
CA LEU A 95 11.50 14.55 -4.57
C LEU A 95 11.64 15.58 -3.43
N SER A 96 11.36 15.20 -2.19
CA SER A 96 11.46 16.09 -1.03
C SER A 96 12.93 16.46 -0.77
N GLY A 97 13.26 17.75 -0.85
CA GLY A 97 14.56 18.32 -0.52
C GLY A 97 14.96 18.20 0.97
N PRO A 98 15.81 19.09 1.50
CA PRO A 98 16.34 19.01 2.86
C PRO A 98 15.19 18.90 3.87
N ARG A 99 15.13 17.77 4.59
CA ARG A 99 14.04 17.48 5.53
C ARG A 99 14.25 18.32 6.78
N TRP A 100 13.18 18.69 7.47
CA TRP A 100 13.26 19.45 8.73
C TRP A 100 13.10 18.52 9.94
N GLY A 101 13.31 19.06 11.15
CA GLY A 101 12.96 18.39 12.40
C GLY A 101 11.46 18.05 12.43
N ASN A 102 11.11 16.88 12.99
CA ASN A 102 9.74 16.40 13.09
C ASN A 102 9.59 15.56 14.37
N ASP A 103 8.35 15.39 14.83
CA ASP A 103 7.99 14.74 16.11
C ASP A 103 8.26 13.21 16.14
N TYR A 104 8.66 12.62 15.00
CA TYR A 104 8.89 11.19 14.82
C TYR A 104 10.36 10.77 14.99
N GLY A 105 11.21 11.67 15.50
CA GLY A 105 12.61 11.40 15.86
C GLY A 105 13.61 12.02 14.90
N PRO A 106 14.91 11.66 14.94
CA PRO A 106 15.91 12.18 14.02
C PRO A 106 15.74 11.62 12.59
N GLN A 107 16.26 12.36 11.60
CA GLN A 107 16.23 11.91 10.21
C GLN A 107 16.99 10.60 10.03
N SER A 108 16.48 9.76 9.14
CA SER A 108 17.22 8.57 8.69
C SER A 108 18.38 9.00 7.79
N THR A 109 19.44 8.22 7.80
CA THR A 109 20.52 8.34 6.83
C THR A 109 19.97 8.23 5.40
N PRO A 110 20.53 8.97 4.44
CA PRO A 110 20.17 8.85 3.03
C PRO A 110 20.25 7.39 2.57
N SER A 111 19.31 6.98 1.72
CA SER A 111 19.37 5.65 1.10
C SER A 111 20.42 5.66 -0.01
N GLY A 112 21.28 4.64 -0.06
CA GLY A 112 22.25 4.50 -1.16
C GLY A 112 21.59 4.19 -2.50
N PHE A 113 22.28 4.49 -3.60
CA PHE A 113 21.80 4.34 -4.97
C PHE A 113 21.15 2.97 -5.25
N PHE A 114 21.81 1.87 -4.88
CA PHE A 114 21.27 0.52 -5.08
C PHE A 114 19.92 0.28 -4.40
N LYS A 115 19.74 0.82 -3.19
CA LYS A 115 18.49 0.70 -2.44
C LYS A 115 17.38 1.50 -3.09
N ILE A 116 17.71 2.65 -3.64
CA ILE A 116 16.79 3.50 -4.39
C ILE A 116 16.32 2.78 -5.65
N THR A 117 17.26 2.27 -6.45
CA THR A 117 16.96 1.50 -7.67
C THR A 117 16.11 0.29 -7.37
N ALA A 118 16.46 -0.50 -6.34
CA ALA A 118 15.67 -1.64 -5.91
C ALA A 118 14.24 -1.25 -5.49
N ALA A 119 14.09 -0.12 -4.79
CA ALA A 119 12.78 0.37 -4.39
C ALA A 119 11.93 0.82 -5.59
N PHE A 120 12.52 1.45 -6.61
CA PHE A 120 11.82 1.82 -7.84
C PHE A 120 11.43 0.61 -8.70
N VAL A 121 12.30 -0.38 -8.82
CA VAL A 121 11.98 -1.64 -9.53
C VAL A 121 10.84 -2.36 -8.81
N ALA A 122 10.93 -2.48 -7.48
CA ALA A 122 9.86 -3.08 -6.67
C ALA A 122 8.54 -2.31 -6.82
N PHE A 123 8.59 -0.97 -6.89
CA PHE A 123 7.41 -0.13 -7.10
C PHE A 123 6.75 -0.37 -8.47
N GLY A 124 7.55 -0.50 -9.53
CA GLY A 124 7.05 -0.84 -10.86
C GLY A 124 6.34 -2.19 -10.87
N ILE A 125 6.97 -3.22 -10.28
CA ILE A 125 6.38 -4.56 -10.15
C ILE A 125 5.09 -4.51 -9.32
N ALA A 126 5.10 -3.80 -8.19
CA ALA A 126 3.94 -3.63 -7.33
C ALA A 126 2.78 -2.96 -8.05
N SER A 127 3.05 -1.96 -8.89
CA SER A 127 2.03 -1.27 -9.67
C SER A 127 1.37 -2.20 -10.69
N CYS A 128 2.16 -3.01 -11.41
CA CYS A 128 1.65 -4.02 -12.33
C CYS A 128 0.83 -5.10 -11.60
N ALA A 129 1.34 -5.61 -10.48
CA ALA A 129 0.65 -6.61 -9.67
C ALA A 129 -0.68 -6.08 -9.11
N LEU A 130 -0.69 -4.84 -8.63
CA LEU A 130 -1.88 -4.17 -8.12
C LEU A 130 -2.93 -3.99 -9.22
N TYR A 131 -2.50 -3.52 -10.40
CA TYR A 131 -3.40 -3.40 -11.55
C TYR A 131 -4.05 -4.75 -11.89
N SER A 132 -3.24 -5.80 -12.00
CA SER A 132 -3.75 -7.16 -12.25
C SER A 132 -4.75 -7.61 -11.18
N ALA A 133 -4.41 -7.47 -9.89
CA ALA A 133 -5.30 -7.88 -8.80
C ALA A 133 -6.62 -7.09 -8.79
N LEU A 134 -6.59 -5.79 -9.09
CA LEU A 134 -7.79 -4.96 -9.18
C LEU A 134 -8.67 -5.38 -10.36
N THR A 135 -8.08 -5.73 -11.50
CA THR A 135 -8.83 -6.25 -12.66
C THR A 135 -9.48 -7.59 -12.35
N THR A 136 -8.76 -8.53 -11.72
CA THR A 136 -9.31 -9.82 -11.28
C THR A 136 -10.43 -9.63 -10.26
N LEU A 137 -10.24 -8.73 -9.28
CA LEU A 137 -11.25 -8.43 -8.27
C LEU A 137 -12.51 -7.81 -8.89
N HIS A 138 -12.37 -6.85 -9.80
CA HIS A 138 -13.50 -6.25 -10.52
C HIS A 138 -14.24 -7.30 -11.37
N GLY A 139 -13.50 -8.12 -12.12
CA GLY A 139 -14.08 -9.19 -12.93
C GLY A 139 -14.84 -10.20 -12.07
N THR A 140 -14.27 -10.61 -10.94
CA THR A 140 -14.91 -11.54 -10.00
C THR A 140 -16.18 -10.94 -9.40
N LEU A 141 -16.15 -9.69 -8.96
CA LEU A 141 -17.33 -8.98 -8.45
C LEU A 141 -18.42 -8.85 -9.53
N TYR A 142 -18.05 -8.55 -10.76
CA TYR A 142 -18.98 -8.46 -11.87
C TYR A 142 -19.67 -9.80 -12.13
N ILE A 143 -18.92 -10.90 -12.16
CA ILE A 143 -19.48 -12.25 -12.32
C ILE A 143 -20.45 -12.57 -11.17
N LEU A 144 -20.05 -12.36 -9.93
CA LEU A 144 -20.89 -12.61 -8.76
C LEU A 144 -22.21 -11.81 -8.78
N LEU A 145 -22.16 -10.54 -9.20
CA LEU A 145 -23.35 -9.69 -9.33
C LEU A 145 -24.24 -10.14 -10.50
N SER A 146 -23.64 -10.52 -11.63
CA SER A 146 -24.38 -10.95 -12.82
C SER A 146 -25.10 -12.30 -12.63
N GLN A 147 -24.57 -13.19 -11.77
CA GLN A 147 -25.16 -14.50 -11.51
C GLN A 147 -26.27 -14.48 -10.44
N GLY A 148 -26.60 -13.32 -9.85
CA GLY A 148 -27.73 -13.19 -8.91
C GLY A 148 -27.59 -13.98 -7.60
N ILE A 149 -26.38 -14.45 -7.28
CA ILE A 149 -26.08 -15.17 -6.05
C ILE A 149 -26.06 -14.14 -4.90
N ARG A 150 -27.22 -13.98 -4.24
CA ARG A 150 -27.37 -13.18 -3.02
C ARG A 150 -26.80 -13.92 -1.81
#